data_AF-A0A964XBV1-F1
#
_entry.id   AF-A0A964XBV1-F1
#
_cell.length_a   1.000
_cell.length_b   1.000
_cell.length_c   1.000
_cell.angle_alpha   90.00
_cell.angle_beta   90.00
_cell.angle_gamma   90.00
#
_symmetry.space_group_name_H-M   'P 1'
#
loop_
_entity.id
_entity.type
_entity.pdbx_description
1 polymer ?
#
loop_
_entity_poly.entity_id
_entity_poly.type
_entity_poly.pdbx_seq_one_letter_code
_entity_poly.pdbx_strand_id
1 'polypeptide(L)'
;MVEHPNEARRRALAYLQGERQIVGDLGSGTDGWVFSLEPYSVIKVHATEHRFQNELRAYLRLREDGVTAIGAFSVPDLRAFDAERLILEISFVTPPYLIDFGKSMVDREPDFPPEHWEDWWRKIEVTFEENASMASYIFHQLRRKHGILHLDLNPYNLNFGDDI
;
A
#
# COMPACT_ATOMS: atom_id res chain seq x y z
N MET A 1 -9.28 -13.17 12.73
CA MET A 1 -8.83 -12.77 14.08
C MET A 1 -8.23 -11.39 13.91
N VAL A 2 -8.78 -10.35 14.55
CA VAL A 2 -8.18 -9.01 14.51
C VAL A 2 -6.98 -9.05 15.45
N GLU A 3 -5.78 -8.80 14.94
CA GLU A 3 -4.58 -8.75 15.77
C GLU A 3 -4.73 -7.64 16.83
N HIS A 4 -4.30 -7.91 18.07
CA HIS A 4 -4.38 -6.91 19.13
C HIS A 4 -3.25 -5.88 18.92
N PRO A 5 -3.48 -4.56 19.09
CA PRO A 5 -2.47 -3.51 18.86
C PRO A 5 -1.11 -3.76 19.54
N ASN A 6 -1.17 -4.41 20.71
CA ASN A 6 0.00 -4.77 21.51
C ASN A 6 0.91 -5.81 20.83
N GLU A 7 0.34 -6.73 20.05
CA GLU A 7 1.12 -7.77 19.36
C GLU A 7 1.86 -7.19 18.15
N ALA A 8 1.18 -6.37 17.34
CA ALA A 8 1.82 -5.70 16.22
C ALA A 8 2.99 -4.80 16.69
N ARG A 9 2.77 -4.04 17.77
CA ARG A 9 3.84 -3.23 18.38
C ARG A 9 4.99 -4.08 18.93
N ARG A 10 4.70 -5.25 19.53
CA ARG A 10 5.74 -6.17 20.00
C ARG A 10 6.58 -6.70 18.84
N ARG A 11 5.96 -7.09 17.72
CA ARG A 11 6.67 -7.54 16.51
C ARG A 11 7.52 -6.42 15.91
N ALA A 12 6.98 -5.20 15.83
CA ALA A 12 7.72 -4.01 15.42
C ALA A 12 8.97 -3.79 16.28
N LEU A 13 8.83 -3.78 17.62
CA LEU A 13 9.95 -3.59 18.54
C LEU A 13 11.00 -4.71 18.43
N ALA A 14 10.58 -5.95 18.16
CA ALA A 14 11.50 -7.06 17.96
C ALA A 14 12.24 -7.01 16.61
N TYR A 15 11.68 -6.33 15.61
CA TYR A 15 12.32 -6.09 14.32
C TYR A 15 13.34 -4.96 14.39
N LEU A 16 13.08 -3.91 15.17
CA LEU A 16 14.00 -2.79 15.31
C LEU A 16 15.33 -3.22 15.94
N GLN A 17 16.42 -2.73 15.37
CA GLN A 17 17.79 -2.95 15.83
C GLN A 17 18.49 -1.60 16.04
N GLY A 18 19.42 -1.54 16.99
CA GLY A 18 20.24 -0.34 17.22
C GLY A 18 19.43 0.86 17.71
N GLU A 19 19.72 2.04 17.17
CA GLU A 19 19.17 3.33 17.64
C GLU A 19 17.81 3.70 17.01
N ARG A 20 17.26 2.87 16.12
CA ARG A 20 15.98 3.15 15.45
C ARG A 20 14.81 2.99 16.41
N GLN A 21 13.90 3.96 16.39
CA GLN A 21 12.79 4.02 17.34
C GLN A 21 11.47 4.32 16.64
N ILE A 22 10.38 3.78 17.20
CA ILE A 22 9.02 4.17 16.85
C ILE A 22 8.76 5.55 17.44
N VAL A 23 8.41 6.50 16.58
CA VAL A 23 8.12 7.89 16.97
C VAL A 23 6.66 8.27 16.83
N GLY A 24 5.86 7.44 16.15
CA GLY A 24 4.42 7.65 16.02
C GLY A 24 3.67 6.39 15.60
N ASP A 25 2.37 6.41 15.93
CA ASP A 25 1.37 5.47 15.42
C ASP A 25 0.59 6.20 14.33
N LEU A 26 0.74 5.74 13.08
CA LEU A 26 0.07 6.33 11.92
C LEU A 26 -1.33 5.73 11.70
N GLY A 27 -1.71 4.75 12.52
CA GLY A 27 -3.02 4.14 12.52
C GLY A 27 -3.02 2.65 12.27
N SER A 28 -4.24 2.12 12.26
CA SER A 28 -4.55 0.71 12.07
C SER A 28 -5.64 0.55 11.03
N GLY A 29 -5.49 -0.44 10.15
CA GLY A 29 -6.53 -0.85 9.21
C GLY A 29 -6.89 -2.32 9.39
N THR A 30 -7.72 -2.85 8.49
CA THR A 30 -8.00 -4.28 8.42
C THR A 30 -6.77 -5.14 8.12
N ASP A 31 -5.73 -4.50 7.60
CA ASP A 31 -4.56 -5.16 7.03
C ASP A 31 -3.33 -5.15 7.97
N GLY A 32 -3.38 -4.37 9.05
CA GLY A 32 -2.29 -4.29 10.03
C GLY A 32 -2.17 -2.94 10.74
N TRP A 33 -1.03 -2.75 11.40
CA TRP A 33 -0.63 -1.49 12.06
C TRP A 33 0.52 -0.82 11.33
N VAL A 34 0.51 0.51 11.33
CA VAL A 34 1.52 1.34 10.68
C VAL A 34 2.20 2.22 11.72
N PHE A 35 3.52 2.12 11.83
CA PHE A 35 4.32 2.95 12.73
C PHE A 35 5.32 3.79 11.96
N SER A 36 5.51 5.05 12.35
CA SER A 36 6.59 5.90 11.86
C SER A 36 7.86 5.68 12.68
N LEU A 37 9.01 5.72 11.99
CA LEU A 37 10.33 5.51 12.55
C LEU A 37 11.28 6.66 12.23
N GLU A 38 12.18 6.96 13.15
CA GLU A 38 13.32 7.86 12.90
C GLU A 38 14.53 7.12 12.28
N PRO A 39 15.31 7.78 11.39
CA PRO A 39 15.10 9.16 10.95
C PRO A 39 13.96 9.34 9.94
N TYR A 40 13.70 8.43 8.98
CA TYR A 40 12.61 8.64 7.98
C TYR A 40 12.14 7.32 7.33
N SER A 41 11.41 6.48 8.06
CA SER A 41 10.76 5.30 7.46
C SER A 41 9.43 4.97 8.13
N VAL A 42 8.66 4.13 7.48
CA VAL A 42 7.41 3.59 8.00
C VAL A 42 7.55 2.08 8.05
N ILE A 43 7.12 1.46 9.15
CA ILE A 43 6.92 0.02 9.21
C ILE A 43 5.44 -0.31 9.20
N LYS A 44 5.06 -1.22 8.33
CA LYS A 44 3.73 -1.84 8.30
C LYS A 44 3.84 -3.26 8.81
N VAL A 45 3.16 -3.53 9.92
CA VAL A 45 3.08 -4.86 10.54
C VAL A 45 1.76 -5.48 10.14
N HIS A 46 1.80 -6.53 9.33
CA HIS A 46 0.59 -7.11 8.73
C HIS A 46 -0.07 -8.11 9.65
N ALA A 47 -1.40 -8.06 9.73
CA ALA A 47 -2.19 -8.99 10.52
C ALA A 47 -2.24 -10.41 9.91
N THR A 48 -1.96 -10.54 8.61
CA THR A 48 -2.02 -11.83 7.90
C THR A 48 -0.88 -12.00 6.90
N GLU A 49 -0.43 -13.26 6.75
CA GLU A 49 0.57 -13.65 5.74
C GLU A 49 0.14 -13.27 4.32
N HIS A 50 -1.14 -13.50 3.98
CA HIS A 50 -1.64 -13.24 2.63
C HIS A 50 -1.49 -11.77 2.22
N ARG A 51 -1.83 -10.84 3.13
CA ARG A 51 -1.67 -9.39 2.89
C ARG A 51 -0.21 -8.99 2.76
N PHE A 52 0.62 -9.48 3.69
CA PHE A 52 2.06 -9.27 3.65
C PHE A 52 2.66 -9.71 2.30
N GLN A 53 2.33 -10.92 1.84
CA GLN A 53 2.84 -11.48 0.59
C GLN A 53 2.38 -10.69 -0.64
N ASN A 54 1.10 -10.27 -0.70
CA ASN A 54 0.60 -9.47 -1.81
C ASN A 54 1.32 -8.12 -1.89
N GLU A 55 1.44 -7.43 -0.75
CA GLU A 55 2.08 -6.12 -0.68
C GLU A 55 3.58 -6.19 -0.97
N LEU A 56 4.27 -7.19 -0.40
CA LEU A 56 5.68 -7.45 -0.67
C LEU A 56 5.92 -7.69 -2.17
N ARG A 57 5.10 -8.51 -2.83
CA ARG A 57 5.24 -8.79 -4.27
C ARG A 57 5.05 -7.53 -5.12
N ALA A 58 4.07 -6.70 -4.79
CA ALA A 58 3.84 -5.46 -5.51
C ALA A 58 5.03 -4.52 -5.38
N TYR A 59 5.55 -4.33 -4.16
CA TYR A 59 6.73 -3.49 -3.93
C TYR A 59 8.01 -4.06 -4.58
N LEU A 60 8.19 -5.39 -4.57
CA LEU A 60 9.32 -6.01 -5.26
C LEU A 60 9.25 -5.73 -6.77
N ARG A 61 8.08 -5.88 -7.39
CA ARG A 61 7.87 -5.54 -8.82
C ARG A 61 8.15 -4.06 -9.10
N LEU A 62 7.61 -3.15 -8.29
CA LEU A 62 7.84 -1.72 -8.46
C LEU A 62 9.32 -1.36 -8.32
N ARG A 63 10.04 -2.01 -7.39
CA ARG A 63 11.48 -1.82 -7.20
C ARG A 63 12.29 -2.37 -8.39
N GLU A 64 11.93 -3.53 -8.92
CA GLU A 64 12.54 -4.10 -10.13
C GLU A 64 12.37 -3.17 -11.34
N ASP A 65 11.20 -2.55 -11.46
CA ASP A 65 10.88 -1.59 -12.54
C ASP A 65 11.44 -0.17 -12.28
N GLY A 66 12.08 0.06 -11.13
CA GLY A 66 12.63 1.38 -10.76
C GLY A 66 11.56 2.46 -10.53
N VAL A 67 10.35 2.07 -10.14
CA VAL A 67 9.21 2.96 -9.94
C VAL A 67 9.27 3.61 -8.57
N THR A 68 9.47 4.92 -8.54
CA THR A 68 9.33 5.78 -7.35
C THR A 68 8.10 6.68 -7.41
N ALA A 69 7.44 6.77 -8.57
CA ALA A 69 6.22 7.54 -8.78
C ALA A 69 5.44 7.02 -9.99
N ILE A 70 4.12 7.22 -9.98
CA ILE A 70 3.23 6.98 -11.12
C ILE A 70 2.52 8.29 -11.46
N GLY A 71 2.89 8.91 -12.57
CA GLY A 71 2.46 10.28 -12.87
C GLY A 71 3.01 11.24 -11.81
N ALA A 72 2.12 11.98 -11.14
CA ALA A 72 2.49 12.89 -10.05
C ALA A 72 2.51 12.21 -8.66
N PHE A 73 2.07 10.96 -8.55
CA PHE A 73 1.86 10.30 -7.26
C PHE A 73 3.11 9.56 -6.82
N SER A 74 3.65 9.95 -5.67
CA SER A 74 4.80 9.29 -5.05
C SER A 74 4.41 7.89 -4.58
N VAL A 75 5.29 6.91 -4.80
CA VAL A 75 5.14 5.53 -4.35
C VAL A 75 6.23 5.23 -3.33
N PRO A 76 5.92 4.63 -2.16
CA PRO A 76 6.95 4.26 -1.19
C PRO A 76 7.97 3.27 -1.75
N ASP A 77 9.24 3.50 -1.46
CA ASP A 77 10.32 2.55 -1.74
C ASP A 77 10.35 1.46 -0.67
N LEU A 78 10.43 0.19 -1.07
CA LEU A 78 10.70 -0.91 -0.15
C LEU A 78 12.16 -0.92 0.29
N ARG A 79 12.38 -0.63 1.58
CA ARG A 79 13.70 -0.56 2.22
C ARG A 79 14.14 -1.91 2.75
N ALA A 80 13.26 -2.60 3.46
CA ALA A 80 13.51 -3.91 4.04
C ALA A 80 12.19 -4.65 4.34
N PHE A 81 12.29 -5.94 4.65
CA PHE A 81 11.15 -6.73 5.11
C PHE A 81 11.62 -7.87 6.02
N ASP A 82 10.70 -8.36 6.85
CA ASP A 82 10.88 -9.55 7.68
C ASP A 82 9.64 -10.44 7.52
N ALA A 83 9.81 -11.56 6.80
CA ALA A 83 8.73 -12.48 6.50
C ALA A 83 8.28 -13.30 7.70
N GLU A 84 9.14 -13.55 8.69
CA GLU A 84 8.72 -14.26 9.91
C GLU A 84 7.84 -13.37 10.78
N ARG A 85 8.10 -12.05 10.77
CA ARG A 85 7.37 -11.06 11.56
C ARG A 85 6.25 -10.36 10.78
N LEU A 86 6.11 -10.61 9.48
CA LEU A 86 5.15 -9.97 8.56
C LEU A 86 5.32 -8.45 8.45
N ILE A 87 6.56 -7.99 8.42
CA ILE A 87 6.90 -6.56 8.46
C ILE A 87 7.42 -6.11 7.10
N LEU A 88 6.89 -4.99 6.62
CA LEU A 88 7.48 -4.21 5.54
C LEU A 88 7.99 -2.89 6.09
N GLU A 89 9.20 -2.52 5.72
CA GLU A 89 9.75 -1.20 5.94
C GLU A 89 9.81 -0.45 4.61
N ILE A 90 9.15 0.70 4.57
CA ILE A 90 9.01 1.52 3.38
C ILE A 90 9.42 2.97 3.66
N SER A 91 9.77 3.72 2.62
CA SER A 91 10.01 5.16 2.77
C SER A 91 8.72 5.90 3.12
N PHE A 92 8.85 7.00 3.86
CA PHE A 92 7.75 7.94 4.04
C PHE A 92 7.51 8.72 2.73
N VAL A 93 6.25 8.99 2.39
CA VAL A 93 5.85 9.82 1.25
C VAL A 93 4.77 10.82 1.70
N THR A 94 4.73 11.99 1.07
CA THR A 94 3.68 13.00 1.29
C THR A 94 2.73 13.04 0.09
N PRO A 95 1.46 13.45 0.27
CA PRO A 95 0.57 13.66 -0.86
C PRO A 95 1.18 14.59 -1.92
N PRO A 96 0.88 14.39 -3.22
CA PRO A 96 0.10 13.27 -3.75
C PRO A 96 0.87 11.93 -3.70
N TYR A 97 0.19 10.87 -3.28
CA TYR A 97 0.78 9.54 -3.13
C TYR A 97 -0.13 8.41 -3.59
N LEU A 98 0.48 7.25 -3.87
CA LEU A 98 -0.17 5.96 -3.97
C LEU A 98 0.49 5.00 -2.97
N ILE A 99 -0.29 4.48 -2.03
CA ILE A 99 0.17 3.61 -0.94
C ILE A 99 -0.75 2.38 -0.80
N ASP A 100 -0.35 1.47 0.09
CA ASP A 100 -1.06 0.24 0.46
C ASP A 100 -1.36 -0.71 -0.73
N PHE A 101 -0.44 -1.65 -0.98
CA PHE A 101 -0.63 -2.67 -2.01
C PHE A 101 -1.10 -4.03 -1.44
N GLY A 102 -1.59 -4.09 -0.20
CA GLY A 102 -1.97 -5.35 0.45
C GLY A 102 -3.14 -6.09 -0.20
N LYS A 103 -3.96 -5.37 -1.00
CA LYS A 103 -5.06 -5.94 -1.78
C LYS A 103 -4.77 -6.01 -3.28
N SER A 104 -3.51 -5.87 -3.68
CA SER A 104 -3.09 -5.96 -5.08
C SER A 104 -2.85 -7.40 -5.51
N MET A 105 -3.01 -7.64 -6.81
CA MET A 105 -2.62 -8.88 -7.48
C MET A 105 -1.50 -8.59 -8.48
N VAL A 106 -0.41 -9.35 -8.44
CA VAL A 106 0.72 -9.21 -9.38
C VAL A 106 0.70 -10.35 -10.38
N ASP A 107 0.76 -10.02 -11.67
CA ASP A 107 0.73 -10.93 -12.82
C ASP A 107 -0.47 -11.90 -12.84
N ARG A 108 -1.56 -11.49 -12.18
CA ARG A 108 -2.79 -12.27 -12.08
C ARG A 108 -3.99 -11.37 -12.31
N GLU A 109 -4.82 -11.75 -13.28
CA GLU A 109 -6.13 -11.14 -13.47
C GLU A 109 -7.21 -12.01 -12.81
N PRO A 110 -8.14 -11.42 -12.06
CA PRO A 110 -9.31 -12.11 -11.58
C PRO A 110 -10.27 -12.35 -12.75
N ASP A 111 -10.88 -13.53 -12.76
CA ASP A 111 -11.97 -13.85 -13.69
C ASP A 111 -13.28 -13.26 -13.14
N PHE A 112 -13.34 -11.93 -13.12
CA PHE A 112 -14.54 -11.22 -12.75
C PHE A 112 -15.43 -11.05 -13.97
N PRO A 113 -16.75 -11.32 -13.83
CA PRO A 113 -17.66 -11.11 -14.93
C PRO A 113 -17.80 -9.60 -15.20
N PRO A 114 -18.20 -9.18 -16.42
CA PRO A 114 -18.18 -7.77 -16.83
C PRO A 114 -18.90 -6.82 -15.87
N GLU A 115 -20.02 -7.24 -15.29
CA GLU A 115 -20.82 -6.45 -14.35
C GLU A 115 -20.04 -6.06 -13.08
N HIS A 116 -19.11 -6.91 -12.62
CA HIS A 116 -18.26 -6.58 -11.47
C HIS A 116 -17.26 -5.46 -11.81
N TRP A 117 -16.74 -5.45 -13.05
CA TRP A 117 -15.86 -4.38 -13.51
C TRP A 117 -16.61 -3.07 -13.71
N GLU A 118 -17.83 -3.12 -14.26
CA GLU A 118 -18.70 -1.95 -14.41
C GLU A 118 -19.06 -1.34 -13.05
N ASP A 119 -19.42 -2.17 -12.07
CA ASP A 119 -19.72 -1.72 -10.71
C ASP A 119 -18.50 -1.12 -10.01
N TRP A 120 -17.32 -1.71 -10.22
CA TRP A 120 -16.07 -1.17 -9.65
C TRP A 120 -15.73 0.18 -10.29
N TRP A 121 -15.83 0.32 -11.61
CA TRP A 121 -15.59 1.60 -12.28
C TRP A 121 -16.57 2.68 -11.86
N ARG A 122 -17.86 2.35 -11.71
CA ARG A 122 -18.87 3.29 -11.19
C ARG A 122 -18.50 3.78 -9.79
N LYS A 123 -17.97 2.90 -8.93
CA LYS A 123 -17.49 3.30 -7.60
C LYS A 123 -16.29 4.24 -7.68
N ILE A 124 -15.35 3.99 -8.59
CA ILE A 124 -14.20 4.87 -8.82
C ILE A 124 -14.67 6.25 -9.29
N GLU A 125 -15.61 6.31 -10.24
CA GLU A 125 -16.18 7.57 -10.74
C GLU A 125 -16.83 8.39 -9.61
N VAL A 126 -17.63 7.74 -8.75
CA VAL A 126 -18.27 8.39 -7.61
C VAL A 126 -17.26 8.80 -6.54
N THR A 127 -16.24 7.98 -6.28
CA THR A 127 -15.29 8.18 -5.18
C THR A 127 -14.30 9.31 -5.47
N PHE A 128 -13.90 9.45 -6.73
CA PHE A 128 -12.88 10.42 -7.13
C PHE A 128 -13.45 11.60 -7.91
N GLU A 129 -14.74 11.61 -8.25
CA GLU A 129 -15.43 12.74 -8.91
C GLU A 129 -14.62 13.31 -10.09
N GLU A 130 -14.21 14.58 -10.06
CA GLU A 130 -13.38 15.22 -11.09
C GLU A 130 -12.02 14.55 -11.31
N ASN A 131 -11.50 13.86 -10.30
CA ASN A 131 -10.24 13.14 -10.30
C ASN A 131 -10.37 11.69 -10.82
N ALA A 132 -11.57 11.21 -11.16
CA ALA A 132 -11.80 9.84 -11.61
C ALA A 132 -10.97 9.44 -12.86
N SER A 133 -10.76 10.38 -13.77
CA SER A 133 -9.90 10.15 -14.95
C SER A 133 -8.44 9.88 -14.56
N MET A 134 -7.95 10.55 -13.53
CA MET A 134 -6.60 10.34 -13.02
C MET A 134 -6.50 9.01 -12.26
N ALA A 135 -7.49 8.67 -11.43
CA ALA A 135 -7.54 7.37 -10.76
C ALA A 135 -7.54 6.21 -11.78
N SER A 136 -8.32 6.34 -12.87
CA SER A 136 -8.31 5.39 -13.98
C SER A 136 -6.96 5.30 -14.68
N TYR A 137 -6.29 6.43 -14.91
CA TYR A 137 -4.93 6.47 -15.45
C TYR A 137 -3.94 5.70 -14.57
N ILE A 138 -3.95 5.93 -13.25
CA ILE A 138 -3.08 5.23 -12.29
C ILE A 138 -3.34 3.72 -12.32
N PHE A 139 -4.62 3.32 -12.27
CA PHE A 139 -5.01 1.91 -12.38
C PHE A 139 -4.46 1.26 -13.66
N HIS A 140 -4.64 1.92 -14.80
CA HIS A 140 -4.17 1.38 -16.08
C HIS A 140 -2.65 1.34 -16.20
N GLN A 141 -1.92 2.31 -15.62
CA GLN A 141 -0.46 2.28 -15.59
C GLN A 141 0.04 1.09 -14.76
N LEU A 142 -0.46 0.92 -13.54
CA LEU A 142 -0.13 -0.23 -12.68
C LEU A 142 -0.38 -1.56 -13.41
N ARG A 143 -1.58 -1.73 -13.97
CA ARG A 143 -1.98 -2.97 -14.62
C ARG A 143 -1.15 -3.26 -15.87
N ARG A 144 -1.02 -2.29 -16.78
CA ARG A 144 -0.44 -2.54 -18.11
C ARG A 144 1.08 -2.50 -18.13
N LYS A 145 1.71 -1.65 -17.33
CA LYS A 145 3.18 -1.51 -17.34
C LYS A 145 3.86 -2.38 -16.30
N HIS A 146 3.23 -2.58 -15.15
CA HIS A 146 3.85 -3.25 -14.01
C HIS A 146 3.23 -4.61 -13.72
N GLY A 147 2.12 -4.98 -14.40
CA GLY A 147 1.40 -6.22 -14.13
C GLY A 147 0.69 -6.21 -12.76
N ILE A 148 0.49 -5.03 -12.16
CA ILE A 148 -0.10 -4.87 -10.83
C ILE A 148 -1.55 -4.47 -10.99
N LEU A 149 -2.46 -5.35 -10.60
CA LEU A 149 -3.86 -5.04 -10.46
C LEU A 149 -4.17 -4.59 -9.04
N HIS A 150 -4.37 -3.28 -8.86
CA HIS A 150 -4.68 -2.67 -7.57
C HIS A 150 -6.15 -2.23 -7.52
N LEU A 151 -7.00 -3.03 -6.86
CA LEU A 151 -8.46 -2.82 -6.83
C LEU A 151 -8.93 -1.99 -5.63
N ASP A 152 -8.06 -1.71 -4.66
CA ASP A 152 -8.39 -1.01 -3.41
C ASP A 152 -8.11 0.49 -3.50
N LEU A 153 -8.40 1.08 -4.66
CA LEU A 153 -8.30 2.52 -4.87
C LEU A 153 -9.41 3.24 -4.09
N ASN A 154 -9.00 4.03 -3.12
CA ASN A 154 -9.83 4.91 -2.31
C ASN A 154 -8.99 6.14 -1.89
N PRO A 155 -9.59 7.22 -1.34
CA PRO A 155 -8.88 8.46 -1.04
C PRO A 155 -7.72 8.32 -0.04
N TYR A 156 -7.75 7.30 0.83
CA TYR A 156 -6.65 7.03 1.76
C TYR A 156 -5.44 6.39 1.07
N ASN A 157 -5.66 5.57 0.04
CA ASN A 157 -4.61 4.85 -0.68
C ASN A 157 -4.11 5.63 -1.90
N LEU A 158 -4.98 6.41 -2.56
CA LEU A 158 -4.65 7.32 -3.65
C LEU A 158 -5.07 8.73 -3.23
N ASN A 159 -4.11 9.49 -2.70
CA ASN A 159 -4.34 10.82 -2.17
C ASN A 159 -3.78 11.87 -3.15
N PHE A 160 -4.59 12.87 -3.49
CA PHE A 160 -4.27 13.92 -4.46
C PHE A 160 -3.58 15.14 -3.83
N GLY A 161 -3.54 15.23 -2.49
CA GLY A 161 -2.97 16.35 -1.75
C GLY A 161 -3.96 17.47 -1.44
N ASP A 162 -5.23 17.29 -1.80
CA ASP A 162 -6.32 18.14 -1.34
C ASP A 162 -6.74 17.71 0.08
N ASP A 163 -7.16 18.66 0.93
CA ASP A 163 -7.63 18.37 2.29
C ASP A 163 -8.83 17.39 2.22
N ILE A 164 -8.66 16.17 2.75
CA ILE A 164 -9.71 15.12 2.84
C ILE A 164 -10.61 15.37 4.04
#